data_AF-A0A3D4NEM4-F1
#
_entry.id   AF-A0A3D4NEM4-F1
#
_cell.length_a   1.000
_cell.length_b   1.000
_cell.length_c   1.000
_cell.angle_alpha   90.00
_cell.angle_beta   90.00
_cell.angle_gamma   90.00
#
_symmetry.space_group_name_H-M   'P 1'
#
loop_
_entity.id
_entity.type
_entity.pdbx_description
1 polymer ?
#
loop_
_entity_poly.entity_id
_entity_poly.type
_entity_poly.pdbx_seq_one_letter_code
_entity_poly.pdbx_strand_id
1 'polypeptide(L)'
;MVTKKMFQANRDSTIRMKALLQDLSDQQLLSVMPNGWSVSVTLAHLAFWDNRVIHLIESSKKEGKVNPSNFEDSINDIMEPFLRAIPAAEAAAMAVRNAETLDLMLEECSDELLNQLDVVNHRWVDRSLHRNSHLDEIEALLKTAD
;
A
#
# COMPACT_ATOMS: atom_id res chain seq x y z
N MET A 1 -4.07 -1.16 36.38
CA MET A 1 -3.46 0.20 36.35
C MET A 1 -2.70 0.48 35.05
N VAL A 2 -1.92 -0.47 34.50
CA VAL A 2 -1.15 -0.27 33.24
C VAL A 2 -2.04 -0.15 32.00
N THR A 3 -3.01 -1.03 31.81
CA THR A 3 -3.91 -1.02 30.63
C THR A 3 -4.71 0.27 30.47
N LYS A 4 -5.25 0.81 31.57
CA LYS A 4 -5.96 2.11 31.55
C LYS A 4 -5.03 3.26 31.14
N LYS A 5 -3.76 3.23 31.58
CA LYS A 5 -2.74 4.22 31.20
C LYS A 5 -2.40 4.13 29.71
N MET A 6 -2.29 2.92 29.14
CA MET A 6 -2.05 2.72 27.70
C MET A 6 -3.21 3.26 26.86
N PHE A 7 -4.46 2.96 27.24
CA PHE A 7 -5.63 3.48 26.53
C PHE A 7 -5.74 4.99 26.60
N GLN A 8 -5.36 5.60 27.73
CA GLN A 8 -5.30 7.05 27.83
C GLN A 8 -4.23 7.63 26.90
N ALA A 9 -3.02 7.07 26.91
CA ALA A 9 -1.93 7.50 26.04
C ALA A 9 -2.30 7.43 24.55
N ASN A 10 -2.99 6.36 24.11
CA ASN A 10 -3.46 6.23 22.73
C ASN A 10 -4.52 7.29 22.36
N ARG A 11 -5.40 7.65 23.31
CA ARG A 11 -6.37 8.73 23.09
C ARG A 11 -5.68 10.09 23.03
N ASP A 12 -4.75 10.34 23.94
CA ASP A 12 -4.00 11.59 24.00
C ASP A 12 -3.18 11.81 22.71
N SER A 13 -2.55 10.75 22.19
CA SER A 13 -1.83 10.83 20.91
C SER A 13 -2.77 11.11 19.73
N THR A 14 -3.95 10.49 19.71
CA THR A 14 -4.98 10.75 18.70
C THR A 14 -5.48 12.20 18.75
N ILE A 15 -5.73 12.73 19.96
CA ILE A 15 -6.17 14.12 20.15
C ILE A 15 -5.08 15.08 19.66
N ARG A 16 -3.82 14.84 20.02
CA ARG A 16 -2.69 15.63 19.57
C ARG A 16 -2.55 15.62 18.05
N MET A 17 -2.69 14.45 17.41
CA MET A 17 -2.64 14.34 15.95
C MET A 17 -3.76 15.16 15.29
N LYS A 18 -5.00 15.06 15.80
CA LYS A 18 -6.13 15.85 15.28
C LYS A 18 -5.89 17.35 15.40
N ALA A 19 -5.43 17.83 16.56
CA ALA A 19 -5.13 19.23 16.77
C ALA A 19 -4.04 19.73 15.81
N LEU A 20 -2.96 18.95 15.63
CA LEU A 20 -1.89 19.29 14.70
C LEU A 20 -2.43 19.43 13.26
N LEU A 21 -3.22 18.46 12.79
CA LEU A 21 -3.70 18.45 11.40
C LEU A 21 -4.72 19.54 11.09
N GLN A 22 -5.44 20.07 12.08
CA GLN A 22 -6.36 21.19 11.89
C GLN A 22 -5.65 22.49 11.46
N ASP A 23 -4.40 22.66 11.89
CA ASP A 23 -3.63 23.88 11.67
C ASP A 23 -2.66 23.79 10.47
N LEU A 24 -2.56 22.63 9.82
CA LEU A 24 -1.67 22.44 8.67
C LEU A 24 -2.33 22.87 7.36
N SER A 25 -1.63 23.71 6.61
CA SER A 25 -1.93 24.00 5.20
C SER A 25 -1.41 22.91 4.26
N ASP A 26 -1.94 22.87 3.04
CA ASP A 26 -1.47 21.94 1.99
C ASP A 26 0.03 22.09 1.71
N GLN A 27 0.57 23.31 1.75
CA GLN A 27 2.01 23.54 1.56
C GLN A 27 2.85 22.94 2.70
N GLN A 28 2.34 22.98 3.93
CA GLN A 28 3.02 22.36 5.07
C GLN A 28 2.95 20.83 4.99
N LEU A 29 1.84 20.27 4.49
CA LEU A 29 1.74 18.83 4.22
C LEU A 29 2.78 18.35 3.18
N LEU A 30 3.16 19.21 2.23
CA LEU A 30 4.19 18.93 1.23
C LEU A 30 5.63 19.19 1.72
N SER A 31 5.82 19.72 2.93
CA SER A 31 7.16 20.04 3.44
C SER A 31 7.99 18.77 3.68
N VAL A 32 9.22 18.77 3.17
CA VAL A 32 10.15 17.63 3.26
C VAL A 32 10.89 17.61 4.59
N MET A 33 10.84 16.47 5.27
CA MET A 33 11.53 16.17 6.52
C MET A 33 12.98 15.73 6.26
N PRO A 34 13.87 15.72 7.27
CA PRO A 34 15.29 15.37 7.10
C PRO A 34 15.56 13.97 6.52
N ASN A 35 14.60 13.04 6.62
CA ASN A 35 14.68 11.71 6.03
C ASN A 35 14.23 11.66 4.55
N GLY A 36 13.92 12.81 3.95
CA GLY A 36 13.47 12.93 2.56
C GLY A 36 11.96 12.72 2.35
N TRP A 37 11.20 12.35 3.38
CA TRP A 37 9.74 12.21 3.26
C TRP A 37 9.03 13.54 3.48
N SER A 38 7.93 13.78 2.78
CA SER A 38 7.05 14.89 3.16
C SER A 38 6.30 14.57 4.46
N VAL A 39 5.70 15.61 5.06
CA VAL A 39 4.75 15.44 6.17
C VAL A 39 3.60 14.52 5.75
N SER A 40 3.03 14.70 4.55
CA SER A 40 1.96 13.85 4.04
C SER A 40 2.37 12.38 3.88
N VAL A 41 3.58 12.10 3.41
CA VAL A 41 4.13 10.72 3.32
C VAL A 41 4.27 10.11 4.71
N THR A 42 4.75 10.89 5.69
CA THR A 42 4.87 10.43 7.07
C THR A 42 3.51 10.13 7.71
N LEU A 43 2.50 10.94 7.43
CA LEU A 43 1.12 10.70 7.89
C LEU A 43 0.51 9.47 7.22
N ALA A 44 0.73 9.27 5.93
CA ALA A 44 0.31 8.07 5.22
C ALA A 44 0.98 6.81 5.80
N HIS A 45 2.27 6.89 6.14
CA HIS A 45 3.00 5.83 6.82
C HIS A 45 2.38 5.47 8.18
N LEU A 46 2.01 6.45 9.02
CA LEU A 46 1.32 6.18 10.29
C LEU A 46 0.00 5.43 10.07
N ALA A 47 -0.82 5.91 9.14
CA ALA A 47 -2.08 5.27 8.81
C ALA A 47 -1.89 3.82 8.32
N PHE A 48 -0.84 3.55 7.55
CA PHE A 48 -0.55 2.21 7.06
C PHE A 48 -0.29 1.22 8.20
N TRP A 49 0.53 1.62 9.18
CA TRP A 49 0.82 0.77 10.33
C TRP A 49 -0.36 0.57 11.26
N ASP A 50 -1.22 1.58 11.43
CA ASP A 50 -2.48 1.43 12.17
C ASP A 50 -3.43 0.46 11.45
N ASN A 51 -3.55 0.55 10.12
CA ASN A 51 -4.36 -0.39 9.32
C ASN A 51 -3.84 -1.83 9.40
N ARG A 52 -2.52 -2.03 9.46
CA ARG A 52 -1.93 -3.36 9.69
C ARG A 52 -2.37 -3.97 11.02
N VAL A 53 -2.47 -3.16 12.09
CA VAL A 53 -2.97 -3.64 13.40
C VAL A 53 -4.47 -3.91 13.36
N ILE A 54 -5.25 -3.09 12.63
CA ILE A 54 -6.69 -3.33 12.41
C ILE A 54 -6.90 -4.68 11.73
N HIS A 55 -6.23 -4.94 10.61
CA HIS A 55 -6.31 -6.21 9.88
C HIS A 55 -5.96 -7.39 10.78
N LEU A 56 -4.87 -7.30 11.55
CA LEU A 56 -4.47 -8.35 12.51
C LEU A 56 -5.57 -8.63 13.54
N ILE A 57 -6.20 -7.59 14.10
CA ILE A 57 -7.28 -7.76 15.08
C ILE A 57 -8.48 -8.47 14.43
N GLU A 58 -8.83 -8.10 13.20
CA GLU A 58 -9.97 -8.66 12.48
C GLU A 58 -9.76 -10.11 12.07
N SER A 59 -8.60 -10.43 11.48
CA SER A 59 -8.24 -11.81 11.13
C SER A 59 -8.17 -12.69 12.38
N SER A 60 -7.57 -12.18 13.46
CA SER A 60 -7.47 -12.92 14.72
C SER A 60 -8.83 -13.23 15.35
N LYS A 61 -9.80 -12.30 15.23
CA LYS A 61 -11.18 -12.54 15.67
C LYS A 61 -11.86 -13.62 14.83
N LYS A 62 -11.65 -13.61 13.51
CA LYS A 62 -12.22 -14.61 12.59
C LYS A 62 -11.65 -16.01 12.83
N GLU A 63 -10.36 -16.10 13.13
CA GLU A 63 -9.65 -17.36 13.31
C GLU A 63 -9.66 -17.89 14.76
N GLY A 64 -10.09 -17.08 15.73
CA GLY A 64 -10.10 -17.44 17.14
C GLY A 64 -8.73 -17.50 17.81
N LYS A 65 -7.68 -17.03 17.14
CA LYS A 65 -6.29 -16.98 17.63
C LYS A 65 -5.56 -15.81 16.98
N VAL A 66 -4.51 -15.31 17.64
CA VAL A 66 -3.64 -14.30 17.01
C VAL A 66 -2.89 -14.96 15.86
N ASN A 67 -3.17 -14.50 14.64
CA ASN A 67 -2.47 -14.95 13.44
C ASN A 67 -1.76 -13.75 12.81
N PRO A 68 -0.47 -13.54 13.12
CA PRO A 68 0.34 -12.62 12.35
C PRO A 68 0.64 -13.29 11.01
N SER A 69 -0.28 -13.15 10.06
CA SER A 69 -0.05 -13.53 8.66
C SER A 69 1.27 -12.92 8.18
N ASN A 70 1.97 -13.61 7.27
CA ASN A 70 3.12 -13.02 6.63
C ASN A 70 2.68 -11.70 5.99
N PHE A 71 3.52 -10.68 6.12
CA PHE A 71 3.19 -9.34 5.65
C PHE A 71 2.85 -9.37 4.15
N GLU A 72 3.58 -10.17 3.37
CA GLU A 72 3.36 -10.37 1.93
C GLU A 72 1.95 -10.87 1.59
N ASP A 73 1.37 -11.74 2.42
CA ASP A 73 0.03 -12.29 2.17
C ASP A 73 -1.08 -11.27 2.49
N SER A 74 -0.85 -10.46 3.52
CA SER A 74 -1.85 -9.49 4.02
C SER A 74 -1.76 -8.10 3.41
N ILE A 75 -0.68 -7.79 2.68
CA ILE A 75 -0.38 -6.42 2.28
C ILE A 75 -1.44 -5.84 1.34
N ASN A 76 -2.04 -6.65 0.47
CA ASN A 76 -3.08 -6.20 -0.45
C ASN A 76 -4.32 -5.70 0.31
N ASP A 77 -4.78 -6.45 1.30
CA ASP A 77 -5.91 -6.07 2.15
C ASP A 77 -5.58 -4.82 2.99
N ILE A 78 -4.34 -4.72 3.49
CA ILE A 78 -3.89 -3.55 4.27
C ILE A 78 -3.78 -2.30 3.39
N MET A 79 -3.40 -2.46 2.12
CA MET A 79 -3.22 -1.36 1.17
C MET A 79 -4.52 -0.89 0.51
N GLU A 80 -5.55 -1.72 0.45
CA GLU A 80 -6.84 -1.43 -0.17
C GLU A 80 -7.42 -0.02 0.17
N PRO A 81 -7.49 0.43 1.44
CA PRO A 81 -7.99 1.78 1.75
C PRO A 81 -7.12 2.91 1.17
N PHE A 82 -5.82 2.70 1.01
CA PHE A 82 -4.92 3.68 0.40
C PHE A 82 -5.10 3.72 -1.11
N LEU A 83 -5.24 2.56 -1.75
CA LEU A 83 -5.51 2.45 -3.17
C LEU A 83 -6.82 3.15 -3.54
N ARG A 84 -7.85 3.05 -2.69
CA ARG A 84 -9.13 3.77 -2.87
C ARG A 84 -9.04 5.28 -2.72
N ALA A 85 -8.04 5.79 -2.01
CA ALA A 85 -7.84 7.23 -1.84
C ALA A 85 -7.21 7.90 -3.09
N ILE A 86 -6.64 7.10 -4.00
CA ILE A 86 -6.07 7.60 -5.25
C ILE A 86 -7.23 7.92 -6.21
N PRO A 87 -7.27 9.12 -6.84
CA PRO A 87 -8.26 9.42 -7.87
C PRO A 87 -8.22 8.37 -8.99
N ALA A 88 -9.39 7.88 -9.43
CA ALA A 88 -9.46 6.77 -10.39
C ALA A 88 -8.68 7.02 -11.69
N ALA A 89 -8.74 8.23 -12.24
CA ALA A 89 -7.96 8.62 -13.40
C ALA A 89 -6.45 8.58 -13.15
N GLU A 90 -6.01 9.00 -11.95
CA GLU A 90 -4.61 8.94 -11.56
C GLU A 90 -4.15 7.50 -11.38
N ALA A 91 -4.96 6.63 -10.76
CA ALA A 91 -4.64 5.22 -10.61
C ALA A 91 -4.47 4.52 -11.98
N ALA A 92 -5.37 4.78 -12.93
CA ALA A 92 -5.28 4.24 -14.28
C ALA A 92 -4.01 4.75 -15.01
N ALA A 93 -3.74 6.05 -14.92
CA ALA A 93 -2.54 6.63 -15.55
C ALA A 93 -1.24 6.11 -14.90
N MET A 94 -1.20 5.97 -13.56
CA MET A 94 -0.07 5.38 -12.85
C MET A 94 0.20 3.94 -13.30
N ALA A 95 -0.85 3.12 -13.48
CA ALA A 95 -0.69 1.73 -13.92
C ALA A 95 0.00 1.65 -15.29
N VAL A 96 -0.42 2.48 -16.25
CA VAL A 96 0.20 2.55 -17.59
C VAL A 96 1.64 3.05 -17.52
N ARG A 97 1.87 4.22 -16.88
CA ARG A 97 3.21 4.82 -16.79
C ARG A 97 4.24 3.89 -16.14
N ASN A 98 3.85 3.20 -15.07
CA ASN A 98 4.75 2.26 -14.38
C ASN A 98 4.98 0.99 -15.20
N ALA A 99 3.98 0.51 -15.95
CA ALA A 99 4.15 -0.61 -16.86
C ALA A 99 5.17 -0.26 -17.96
N GLU A 100 5.00 0.88 -18.64
CA GLU A 100 5.91 1.37 -19.68
C GLU A 100 7.33 1.57 -19.13
N THR A 101 7.47 2.16 -17.94
CA THR A 101 8.78 2.35 -17.31
C THR A 101 9.45 1.02 -17.00
N LEU A 102 8.72 0.05 -16.44
CA LEU A 102 9.27 -1.27 -16.11
C LEU A 102 9.65 -2.05 -17.37
N ASP A 103 8.87 -1.94 -18.43
CA ASP A 103 9.14 -2.62 -19.70
C ASP A 103 10.47 -2.13 -20.28
N LEU A 104 10.68 -0.80 -20.33
CA LEU A 104 11.97 -0.21 -20.74
C LEU A 104 13.13 -0.65 -19.84
N MET A 105 12.93 -0.65 -18.51
CA MET A 105 13.98 -1.07 -17.57
C MET A 105 14.37 -2.54 -17.76
N LEU A 106 13.43 -3.43 -18.03
CA LEU A 106 13.70 -4.84 -18.28
C LEU A 106 14.47 -5.05 -19.60
N GLU A 107 14.14 -4.28 -20.64
CA GLU A 107 14.87 -4.29 -21.93
C GLU A 107 16.33 -3.82 -21.78
N GLU A 108 16.59 -2.91 -20.84
CA GLU A 108 17.93 -2.38 -20.57
C GLU A 108 18.76 -3.24 -19.59
N CYS A 109 18.15 -4.23 -18.93
CA CYS A 109 18.84 -5.12 -18.00
C CYS A 109 19.81 -6.07 -18.72
N SER A 110 20.90 -6.44 -18.06
CA SER A 110 21.78 -7.51 -18.56
C SER A 110 21.12 -8.87 -18.41
N ASP A 111 21.46 -9.81 -19.31
CA ASP A 111 20.99 -11.20 -19.24
C ASP A 111 21.26 -11.85 -17.88
N GLU A 112 22.40 -11.55 -17.26
CA GLU A 112 22.75 -12.06 -15.93
C GLU A 112 21.75 -11.59 -14.87
N LEU A 113 21.38 -10.32 -14.88
CA LEU A 113 20.40 -9.78 -13.94
C LEU A 113 19.00 -10.34 -14.21
N LEU A 114 18.59 -10.43 -15.48
CA LEU A 114 17.30 -11.02 -15.86
C LEU A 114 17.20 -12.48 -15.39
N ASN A 115 18.25 -13.28 -15.59
CA ASN A 115 18.31 -14.67 -15.13
C ASN A 115 18.21 -14.78 -13.59
N GLN A 116 18.90 -13.89 -12.86
CA GLN A 116 18.82 -13.87 -11.39
C GLN A 116 17.40 -13.53 -10.90
N LEU A 117 16.73 -12.57 -11.54
CA LEU A 117 15.34 -12.21 -11.23
C LEU A 117 14.37 -13.35 -11.57
N ASP A 118 14.54 -13.97 -12.73
CA ASP A 118 13.69 -15.04 -13.25
C ASP A 118 13.67 -16.27 -12.34
N VAL A 119 14.84 -16.66 -11.82
CA VAL A 119 14.98 -17.78 -10.88
C VAL A 119 14.20 -17.56 -9.59
N VAL A 120 14.13 -16.32 -9.11
CA VAL A 120 13.38 -15.99 -7.89
C VAL A 120 11.89 -15.98 -8.19
N ASN A 121 11.47 -15.29 -9.25
CA ASN A 121 10.08 -15.25 -9.69
C ASN A 121 9.99 -14.88 -11.16
N HIS A 122 9.63 -15.86 -12.00
CA HIS A 122 9.43 -15.66 -13.43
C HIS A 122 8.47 -14.49 -13.74
N ARG A 123 7.44 -14.28 -12.91
CA ARG A 123 6.49 -13.17 -13.11
C ARG A 123 7.17 -11.81 -12.95
N TRP A 124 8.36 -11.68 -12.35
CA TRP A 124 9.07 -10.39 -12.27
C TRP A 124 9.68 -9.99 -13.61
N VAL A 125 10.04 -10.95 -14.45
CA VAL A 125 10.57 -10.73 -15.81
C VAL A 125 9.41 -10.77 -16.81
N ASP A 126 8.63 -11.86 -16.83
CA ASP A 126 7.40 -11.91 -17.63
C ASP A 126 6.22 -11.26 -16.87
N ARG A 127 6.14 -9.94 -16.98
CA ARG A 127 5.05 -9.16 -16.38
C ARG A 127 3.69 -9.44 -17.00
N SER A 128 3.63 -9.98 -18.21
CA SER A 128 2.36 -10.26 -18.90
C SER A 128 1.50 -11.25 -18.10
N LEU A 129 2.12 -12.23 -17.44
CA LEU A 129 1.44 -13.22 -16.60
C LEU A 129 0.68 -12.60 -15.43
N HIS A 130 1.15 -11.48 -14.89
CA HIS A 130 0.46 -10.76 -13.82
C HIS A 130 -0.57 -9.79 -14.38
N ARG A 131 -0.18 -8.99 -15.39
CA ARG A 131 -1.06 -7.96 -15.98
C ARG A 131 -2.29 -8.59 -16.61
N ASN A 132 -2.12 -9.61 -17.45
CA ASN A 132 -3.22 -10.25 -18.17
C ASN A 132 -4.21 -10.92 -17.21
N SER A 133 -3.73 -11.57 -16.14
CA SER A 133 -4.60 -12.15 -15.11
C SER A 133 -5.61 -11.13 -14.55
N HIS A 134 -5.17 -9.89 -14.28
CA HIS A 134 -6.07 -8.84 -13.76
C HIS A 134 -6.88 -8.15 -14.85
N LEU A 135 -6.32 -7.99 -16.06
CA LEU A 135 -7.05 -7.44 -17.19
C LEU A 135 -8.23 -8.36 -17.57
N ASP A 136 -8.01 -9.68 -17.57
CA ASP A 136 -9.06 -10.68 -17.81
C ASP A 136 -10.18 -10.59 -16.76
N GLU A 137 -9.84 -10.42 -15.48
CA GLU A 137 -10.81 -10.20 -14.39
C GLU A 137 -11.65 -8.93 -14.61
N ILE A 138 -11.01 -7.83 -15.02
CA ILE A 138 -11.69 -6.55 -15.32
C ILE A 138 -12.60 -6.71 -16.53
N GLU A 139 -12.11 -7.31 -17.62
CA GLU A 139 -12.90 -7.52 -18.83
C GLU A 139 -14.10 -8.43 -18.59
N ALA A 140 -13.91 -9.51 -17.83
CA ALA A 140 -15.00 -10.43 -17.46
C ALA A 140 -16.08 -9.70 -16.67
N LEU A 141 -15.70 -8.85 -15.71
CA LEU A 141 -16.65 -8.03 -14.95
C LEU A 141 -17.42 -7.07 -15.86
N LEU A 142 -16.73 -6.33 -16.73
CA LEU A 142 -17.36 -5.35 -17.62
C LEU A 142 -18.31 -6.01 -18.63
N LYS A 143 -17.98 -7.20 -19.14
CA LYS A 143 -18.86 -8.00 -20.02
C LYS A 143 -20.16 -8.44 -19.35
N THR A 144 -20.21 -8.51 -18.03
CA THR A 144 -21.41 -8.89 -17.26
C THR A 144 -22.24 -7.69 -16.78
N ALA A 145 -21.78 -6.47 -17.02
CA ALA A 145 -22.46 -5.24 -16.61
C ALA A 145 -23.32 -4.61 -17.72
N ASP A 146 -23.30 -5.20 -18.93
CA ASP A 146 -24.20 -4.92 -20.06
C ASP A 146 -25.42 -5.86 -20.06
#